data_AF-A0A7L5DPJ0-F1
#
_entry.id   AF-A0A7L5DPJ0-F1
#
_cell.length_a   1.000
_cell.length_b   1.000
_cell.length_c   1.000
_cell.angle_alpha   90.00
_cell.angle_beta   90.00
_cell.angle_gamma   90.00
#
_symmetry.space_group_name_H-M   'P 1'
#
loop_
_entity.id
_entity.type
_entity.pdbx_description
1 polymer ?
#
loop_
_entity_poly.entity_id
_entity_poly.type
_entity_poly.pdbx_seq_one_letter_code
_entity_poly.pdbx_strand_id
1 'polypeptide(L)'
;MRLMGKRMASQLSRNEMAALVSLAAAVGIPLLDAHRGIIAPIVVATVIVGIQRLVAWLVQDNPRIEAITQDTPSILVENGVIQLSGIRETLVTRERLFAQLRSNSLEHLG
;
A
#
# COMPACT_ATOMS: atom_id res chain seq x y z
N MET A 1 20.27 -1.51 1.06
CA MET A 1 19.11 -1.64 0.15
C MET A 1 18.77 -3.07 -0.31
N ARG A 2 19.58 -4.12 -0.03
CA ARG A 2 19.21 -5.54 -0.33
C ARG A 2 18.67 -6.32 0.87
N LEU A 3 18.92 -5.85 2.10
CA LEU A 3 18.49 -6.50 3.35
C LEU A 3 17.07 -6.17 3.78
N MET A 4 16.55 -4.99 3.42
CA MET A 4 15.22 -4.53 3.82
C MET A 4 14.10 -5.10 2.94
N GLY A 5 14.29 -6.35 2.50
CA GLY A 5 13.42 -7.27 1.76
C GLY A 5 12.35 -6.63 0.87
N LYS A 6 12.34 -6.98 -0.43
CA LYS A 6 11.20 -6.73 -1.35
C LYS A 6 9.81 -7.05 -0.73
N ARG A 7 9.75 -7.91 0.29
CA ARG A 7 8.58 -8.20 1.14
C ARG A 7 8.04 -6.97 1.88
N MET A 8 8.88 -6.15 2.50
CA MET A 8 8.43 -5.00 3.31
C MET A 8 7.86 -3.89 2.43
N ALA A 9 8.51 -3.61 1.30
CA ALA A 9 7.99 -2.68 0.29
C ALA A 9 6.70 -3.20 -0.41
N SER A 10 6.49 -4.53 -0.45
CA SER A 10 5.29 -5.13 -1.04
C SER A 10 4.09 -5.18 -0.09
N GLN A 11 4.32 -5.08 1.22
CA GLN A 11 3.25 -5.16 2.23
C GLN A 11 2.70 -3.80 2.63
N LEU A 12 3.39 -2.71 2.27
CA LEU A 12 2.92 -1.36 2.52
C LEU A 12 2.06 -0.89 1.36
N SER A 13 0.87 -0.38 1.68
CA SER A 13 0.02 0.34 0.74
C SER A 13 0.70 1.64 0.29
N ARG A 14 0.35 2.11 -0.91
CA ARG A 14 0.79 3.43 -1.43
C ARG A 14 0.50 4.55 -0.42
N ASN A 15 -0.64 4.50 0.25
CA ASN A 15 -1.03 5.50 1.24
C ASN A 15 -0.18 5.43 2.51
N GLU A 16 0.24 4.23 2.92
CA GLU A 16 1.12 4.04 4.07
C GLU A 16 2.54 4.52 3.76
N MET A 17 3.04 4.24 2.55
CA MET A 17 4.31 4.79 2.08
C MET A 17 4.30 6.31 2.06
N ALA A 18 3.25 6.94 1.52
CA ALA A 18 3.14 8.41 1.50
C ALA A 18 3.16 9.00 2.91
N ALA A 19 2.36 8.44 3.82
CA ALA A 19 2.31 8.89 5.22
C ALA A 19 3.66 8.72 5.95
N LEU A 20 4.37 7.61 5.73
CA LEU A 20 5.71 7.39 6.28
C LEU A 20 6.70 8.45 5.80
N VAL A 21 6.69 8.77 4.50
CA VAL A 21 7.57 9.81 3.92
C VAL A 21 7.23 11.18 4.49
N SER A 22 5.94 11.52 4.59
CA SER A 22 5.48 12.78 5.18
C SER A 22 5.89 12.90 6.65
N LEU A 23 5.72 11.82 7.43
CA LEU A 23 6.11 11.80 8.83
C LEU A 23 7.62 11.94 8.99
N ALA A 24 8.42 11.25 8.18
CA ALA A 24 9.88 11.36 8.22
C ALA A 24 10.34 12.81 7.93
N ALA A 25 9.73 13.48 6.95
CA ALA A 25 10.02 14.88 6.66
C ALA A 25 9.62 15.82 7.81
N ALA A 26 8.44 15.60 8.39
CA ALA A 26 7.92 16.41 9.49
C ALA A 26 8.70 16.25 10.79
N VAL A 27 9.20 15.05 11.06
CA VAL A 27 10.00 14.71 12.24
C VAL A 27 11.46 15.14 12.06
N GLY A 28 11.99 15.08 10.83
CA GLY A 28 13.37 15.49 10.54
C GLY A 28 13.67 16.93 10.94
N ILE A 29 12.78 17.88 10.65
CA ILE A 29 13.04 19.31 10.90
C ILE A 29 13.16 19.65 12.41
N PRO A 30 12.27 19.20 13.31
CA PRO A 30 12.44 19.34 14.75
C PRO A 30 13.66 18.60 15.33
N LEU A 31 14.06 17.45 14.76
CA LEU A 31 15.22 16.71 15.27
C LEU A 31 16.56 17.43 15.03
N LEU A 32 16.64 18.28 14.01
CA LEU A 32 17.87 18.99 13.65
C LEU A 32 18.20 20.15 14.61
N ASP A 33 17.25 20.55 15.46
CA ASP A 33 17.43 21.65 16.41
C ASP A 33 16.83 21.27 17.77
N ALA A 34 17.70 21.02 18.76
CA ALA A 34 17.30 20.61 20.10
C ALA A 34 16.47 21.68 20.86
N HIS A 35 16.45 22.92 20.38
CA HIS A 35 15.60 23.97 20.95
C HIS A 35 14.15 23.92 20.43
N ARG A 36 13.86 23.14 19.39
CA ARG A 36 12.51 22.90 18.91
C ARG A 36 11.86 21.78 19.72
N GLY A 37 10.79 22.12 20.44
CA GLY A 37 10.02 21.15 21.22
C GLY A 37 9.35 20.06 20.36
N ILE A 38 9.06 18.92 20.99
CA ILE A 38 8.45 17.73 20.35
C ILE A 38 6.95 17.90 20.01
N ILE A 39 6.35 19.05 20.33
CA ILE A 39 4.92 19.30 20.09
C ILE A 39 4.61 19.27 18.60
N ALA A 40 5.45 19.90 17.76
CA ALA A 40 5.26 19.93 16.31
C ALA A 40 5.19 18.51 15.68
N PRO A 41 6.16 17.60 15.91
CA PRO A 41 6.10 16.25 15.34
C PRO A 41 4.92 15.43 15.90
N ILE A 42 4.53 15.62 17.16
CA ILE A 42 3.35 14.95 17.75
C ILE A 42 2.07 15.41 17.06
N VAL A 43 1.91 16.72 16.83
CA VAL A 43 0.75 17.28 16.13
C VAL A 43 0.68 16.73 14.70
N VAL A 44 1.79 16.74 13.96
CA VAL A 44 1.81 16.22 12.60
C VAL A 44 1.50 14.72 12.57
N ALA A 45 2.09 13.92 13.46
CA ALA A 45 1.78 12.50 13.56
C ALA A 45 0.29 12.25 13.83
N THR A 46 -0.30 13.02 14.75
CA THR A 46 -1.73 12.93 15.09
C THR A 46 -2.61 13.26 13.90
N VAL A 47 -2.27 14.31 13.15
CA VAL A 47 -2.99 14.71 11.93
C VAL A 47 -2.89 13.63 10.85
N ILE A 48 -1.70 13.10 10.58
CA ILE A 48 -1.49 12.05 9.57
C ILE A 48 -2.30 10.81 9.92
N VAL A 49 -2.22 10.32 11.17
CA VAL A 49 -2.97 9.15 11.63
C VAL A 49 -4.48 9.41 11.60
N GLY A 50 -4.92 10.60 11.98
CA GLY A 50 -6.32 11.02 11.92
C GLY A 50 -6.87 10.99 10.49
N ILE A 51 -6.12 11.55 9.52
CA ILE A 51 -6.48 11.52 8.10
C ILE A 51 -6.51 10.08 7.59
N GLN A 52 -5.51 9.25 7.90
CA GLN A 52 -5.51 7.85 7.47
C GLN A 52 -6.73 7.08 7.97
N ARG A 53 -7.09 7.25 9.24
CA ARG A 53 -8.31 6.65 9.81
C ARG A 53 -9.57 7.14 9.12
N LEU A 54 -9.67 8.44 8.87
CA LEU A 54 -10.81 9.04 8.18
C LEU A 54 -10.93 8.51 6.75
N VAL A 55 -9.84 8.45 6.01
CA VAL A 55 -9.81 7.87 4.65
C VAL A 55 -10.21 6.39 4.69
N ALA A 56 -9.67 5.60 5.62
CA ALA A 56 -10.02 4.18 5.75
C ALA A 56 -11.51 3.99 6.06
N TRP A 57 -12.08 4.82 6.93
CA TRP A 57 -13.50 4.79 7.24
C TRP A 57 -14.37 5.17 6.04
N LEU A 58 -14.00 6.22 5.29
CA LEU A 58 -14.72 6.62 4.07
C LEU A 58 -14.63 5.58 2.95
N VAL A 59 -13.50 4.89 2.83
CA VAL A 59 -13.30 3.82 1.84
C VAL A 59 -14.19 2.62 2.14
N GLN A 60 -14.35 2.23 3.41
CA GLN A 60 -15.20 1.10 3.79
C GLN A 60 -16.67 1.29 3.42
N ASP A 61 -17.17 2.53 3.46
CA ASP A 61 -18.58 2.83 3.26
C ASP A 61 -18.93 3.14 1.80
N ASN A 62 -17.93 3.41 0.94
CA ASN A 62 -18.18 3.86 -0.44
C ASN A 62 -17.21 3.26 -1.48
N PRO A 63 -17.69 2.33 -2.34
CA PRO A 63 -16.87 1.70 -3.38
C PRO A 63 -16.30 2.69 -4.41
N ARG A 64 -16.93 3.87 -4.57
CA ARG A 64 -16.39 4.92 -5.47
C ARG A 64 -15.14 5.57 -4.88
N ILE A 65 -15.10 5.75 -3.55
CA ILE A 65 -13.93 6.31 -2.86
C ILE A 65 -12.80 5.28 -2.86
N GLU A 66 -13.14 4.01 -2.67
CA GLU A 66 -12.20 2.90 -2.85
C GLU A 66 -11.57 2.91 -4.24
N ALA A 67 -12.39 2.98 -5.31
CA ALA A 67 -11.89 2.98 -6.68
C ALA A 67 -10.99 4.19 -6.99
N ILE A 68 -11.27 5.38 -6.44
CA ILE A 68 -10.43 6.58 -6.61
C ILE A 68 -9.12 6.46 -5.82
N THR A 69 -9.16 5.86 -4.63
CA THR A 69 -8.02 5.84 -3.70
C THR A 69 -7.09 4.64 -3.93
N GLN A 70 -7.65 3.49 -4.30
CA GLN A 70 -6.95 2.20 -4.37
C GLN A 70 -6.91 1.57 -5.77
N ASP A 71 -7.47 2.22 -6.79
CA ASP A 71 -7.83 1.64 -8.10
C ASP A 71 -8.94 0.58 -8.00
N THR A 72 -9.53 0.22 -9.14
CA THR A 72 -10.57 -0.82 -9.19
C THR A 72 -9.89 -2.21 -9.22
N PRO A 73 -10.29 -3.16 -8.36
CA PRO A 73 -9.73 -4.51 -8.41
C PRO A 73 -10.09 -5.19 -9.74
N SER A 74 -9.11 -5.81 -10.39
CA SER A 74 -9.32 -6.59 -11.62
C SER A 74 -9.14 -8.08 -11.32
N ILE A 75 -10.02 -8.90 -11.87
CA ILE A 75 -10.00 -10.36 -11.67
C ILE A 75 -8.93 -10.95 -12.60
N LEU A 76 -7.90 -11.58 -12.01
CA LEU A 76 -6.81 -12.21 -12.77
C LEU A 76 -7.03 -13.69 -13.07
N VAL A 77 -7.76 -14.39 -12.21
CA VAL A 77 -8.11 -15.80 -12.36
C VAL A 77 -9.56 -15.99 -11.94
N GLU A 78 -10.35 -16.63 -12.78
CA GLU A 78 -11.74 -16.97 -12.52
C GLU A 78 -12.01 -18.39 -12.99
N ASN A 79 -12.63 -19.22 -12.15
CA ASN A 79 -12.96 -20.62 -12.48
C ASN A 79 -11.75 -21.43 -13.01
N GLY A 80 -10.55 -21.16 -12.49
CA GLY A 80 -9.30 -21.83 -12.90
C GLY A 80 -8.71 -21.32 -14.22
N VAL A 81 -9.28 -20.29 -14.84
CA VAL A 81 -8.82 -19.71 -16.11
C VAL A 81 -8.19 -18.34 -15.86
N ILE A 82 -7.02 -18.10 -16.45
CA ILE A 82 -6.34 -16.80 -16.38
C ILE A 82 -7.04 -15.80 -17.30
N GLN A 83 -7.44 -14.66 -16.74
CA GLN A 83 -8.06 -13.57 -17.47
C GLN A 83 -6.98 -12.66 -18.09
N LEU A 84 -6.76 -12.80 -19.40
CA LEU A 84 -5.76 -12.04 -20.15
C LEU A 84 -6.02 -10.53 -20.17
N SER A 85 -7.30 -10.13 -20.18
CA SER A 85 -7.73 -8.73 -20.06
C SER A 85 -7.26 -8.13 -18.74
N GLY A 86 -7.53 -8.81 -17.61
CA GLY A 86 -7.13 -8.35 -16.28
C GLY A 86 -5.61 -8.30 -16.09
N ILE A 87 -4.87 -9.27 -16.66
CA ILE A 87 -3.39 -9.23 -16.69
C ILE A 87 -2.87 -8.00 -17.45
N ARG A 88 -3.50 -7.65 -18.58
CA ARG A 88 -3.07 -6.52 -19.41
C ARG A 88 -3.38 -5.16 -18.76
N GLU A 89 -4.49 -5.07 -18.04
CA GLU A 89 -4.88 -3.86 -17.29
C GLU A 89 -4.01 -3.64 -16.06
N THR A 90 -3.70 -4.69 -15.31
CA THR A 90 -2.96 -4.60 -14.03
C THR A 90 -1.44 -4.61 -14.17
N LEU A 91 -0.91 -4.81 -15.39
CA LEU A 91 0.52 -4.95 -15.68
C LEU A 91 1.22 -6.06 -14.85
N VAL A 92 0.44 -7.03 -14.34
CA VAL A 92 0.95 -8.17 -13.56
C VAL A 92 1.43 -9.25 -14.52
N THR A 93 2.69 -9.66 -14.44
CA THR A 93 3.21 -10.74 -15.30
C THR A 93 2.69 -12.12 -14.84
N ARG A 94 2.62 -13.08 -15.78
CA ARG A 94 2.22 -14.47 -15.45
C ARG A 94 3.12 -15.09 -14.39
N GLU A 95 4.42 -14.78 -14.39
CA GLU A 95 5.37 -15.27 -13.41
C GLU A 95 5.06 -14.76 -12.01
N ARG A 96 4.63 -13.48 -11.89
CA ARG A 96 4.19 -12.92 -10.61
C ARG A 96 2.89 -13.56 -10.13
N LEU A 97 1.90 -13.71 -11.03
CA LEU A 97 0.65 -14.40 -10.70
C LEU A 97 0.92 -15.83 -10.20
N PHE A 98 1.76 -16.59 -10.90
CA PHE A 98 2.12 -17.95 -10.51
C PHE A 98 2.95 -18.02 -9.23
N ALA A 99 3.86 -17.08 -9.00
CA ALA A 99 4.56 -16.99 -7.73
C ALA A 99 3.58 -16.75 -6.57
N GLN A 100 2.57 -15.91 -6.79
CA GLN A 100 1.53 -15.63 -5.80
C GLN A 100 0.65 -16.86 -5.54
N LEU A 101 0.22 -17.58 -6.58
CA LEU A 101 -0.57 -18.81 -6.44
C LEU A 101 0.22 -19.91 -5.71
N ARG A 102 1.51 -20.09 -6.04
CA ARG A 102 2.40 -21.02 -5.32
C ARG A 102 2.58 -20.64 -3.86
N SER A 103 2.68 -19.35 -3.55
CA SER A 103 2.75 -18.88 -2.15
C SER A 103 1.49 -19.18 -1.34
N ASN A 104 0.37 -19.41 -2.02
CA ASN A 104 -0.90 -19.88 -1.45
C ASN A 104 -1.08 -21.41 -1.60
N SER A 105 0.00 -22.17 -1.76
CA SER A 105 0.02 -23.63 -1.89
C SER A 105 -0.64 -24.20 -3.16
N LEU A 106 -0.89 -23.35 -4.18
CA LEU A 106 -1.35 -23.79 -5.50
C LEU A 106 -0.15 -23.98 -6.42
N GLU A 107 0.40 -25.19 -6.44
CA GLU A 107 1.64 -25.52 -7.18
C GLU A 107 1.39 -26.05 -8.60
N HIS A 108 0.27 -26.72 -8.82
CA HIS A 108 -0.11 -27.31 -10.10
C HIS A 108 -0.95 -26.31 -10.92
N LEU A 109 -0.27 -25.47 -11.69
CA LEU A 109 -0.87 -24.34 -12.44
C LEU A 109 -1.05 -24.61 -13.94
N GLY A 110 -0.92 -25.88 -14.35
CA GLY A 110 -0.93 -26.31 -15.76
C GLY A 110 0.47 -26.43 -16.35
#